data_AF-A0A8C4RK52-F1
#
_entry.id   AF-A0A8C4RK52-F1
#
_cell.length_a   1.000
_cell.length_b   1.000
_cell.length_c   1.000
_cell.angle_alpha   90.00
_cell.angle_beta   90.00
_cell.angle_gamma   90.00
#
_symmetry.space_group_name_H-M   'P 1'
#
loop_
_entity.id
_entity.type
_entity.pdbx_description
1 polymer ?
#
loop_
_entity_poly.entity_id
_entity_poly.type
_entity_poly.pdbx_seq_one_letter_code
_entity_poly.pdbx_strand_id
1 'polypeptide(L)'
;MVLRAVKACNVSRLRRGLTGGLQVLGRKCRGQSTFSGAPRHEKNLKERKEAGITEKITAVQELAQSPAARRRMLMKGDHLPFSAFLTDTFGRRHSYLRISLTEKCNLRCQYCMPEEGVKLTPRSQLLTSAEIISLAQLFVKEGVEKIRLTGGEPLIRPDVVDIIAELRKLEGLKTIAVTTNGTNLTRLLPSLKAAGLDMLNVSLDSLVPAKFELIVRRKGFHKVMEGIHKAIELGYSPLKVNCVVMRGLNEDELLDFVSLTERKPLEVRFIEYMPFDGNKWNFKKMVSYQEMLDRIRQQWPDLKPLPAEGTETSKKFQVPGFQGQVGFITSMSDHFCGSCNRLRITADGNLKVCLFGNSEVSLRDCLRAGASDEELLQIIGAAVGRKKKQHAGMFNISQMKNRPMILIGG
;
A
#
# COMPACT_ATOMS: atom_id res chain seq x y z
N MET A 1 -38.77 2.47 -44.94
CA MET A 1 -39.26 1.26 -45.63
C MET A 1 -38.13 0.73 -46.50
N VAL A 2 -37.50 -0.35 -46.03
CA VAL A 2 -36.63 -1.35 -46.70
C VAL A 2 -35.70 -0.89 -47.85
N LEU A 3 -34.39 -0.94 -47.58
CA LEU A 3 -33.33 -0.93 -48.60
C LEU A 3 -33.10 -2.34 -49.17
N ARG A 4 -33.09 -2.42 -50.50
CA ARG A 4 -32.76 -3.60 -51.32
C ARG A 4 -31.26 -3.87 -51.37
N ALA A 5 -30.93 -5.14 -51.53
CA ALA A 5 -29.61 -5.70 -51.79
C ALA A 5 -29.29 -5.84 -53.30
N VAL A 6 -28.07 -6.35 -53.57
CA VAL A 6 -27.59 -7.11 -54.76
C VAL A 6 -26.94 -6.20 -55.84
N LYS A 7 -25.74 -6.44 -56.43
CA LYS A 7 -25.08 -7.69 -56.92
C LYS A 7 -23.56 -7.51 -57.15
N ALA A 8 -22.87 -8.65 -57.20
CA ALA A 8 -21.45 -8.88 -57.49
C ALA A 8 -21.08 -8.87 -58.99
N CYS A 9 -19.77 -8.82 -59.29
CA CYS A 9 -19.19 -9.48 -60.47
C CYS A 9 -17.71 -9.90 -60.20
N ASN A 10 -17.32 -11.01 -60.82
CA ASN A 10 -16.14 -11.87 -60.62
C ASN A 10 -15.56 -12.09 -62.06
N VAL A 11 -14.26 -12.24 -62.38
CA VAL A 11 -13.36 -13.43 -62.35
C VAL A 11 -12.13 -13.04 -63.22
N SER A 12 -10.86 -13.37 -62.89
CA SER A 12 -10.01 -14.41 -63.55
C SER A 12 -8.50 -14.00 -63.46
N ARG A 13 -7.42 -14.81 -63.51
CA ARG A 13 -7.08 -16.24 -63.27
C ARG A 13 -5.56 -16.47 -63.58
N LEU A 14 -4.95 -17.55 -63.02
CA LEU A 14 -3.67 -18.29 -63.36
C LEU A 14 -2.32 -17.87 -62.73
N ARG A 15 -1.31 -18.74 -62.43
CA ARG A 15 -1.12 -20.19 -62.06
C ARG A 15 0.42 -20.49 -61.96
N ARG A 16 0.85 -21.36 -61.00
CA ARG A 16 2.11 -22.19 -60.91
C ARG A 16 3.47 -21.45 -60.70
N GLY A 17 4.54 -21.94 -60.06
CA GLY A 17 4.94 -23.19 -59.37
C GLY A 17 6.50 -23.34 -59.34
N LEU A 18 7.06 -24.01 -58.31
CA LEU A 18 8.36 -24.76 -58.25
C LEU A 18 9.74 -24.08 -57.97
N THR A 19 10.33 -24.49 -56.82
CA THR A 19 11.70 -25.02 -56.52
C THR A 19 13.01 -24.39 -57.04
N GLY A 20 14.00 -24.33 -56.13
CA GLY A 20 15.41 -24.71 -56.40
C GLY A 20 16.40 -23.56 -56.60
N GLY A 21 17.38 -23.42 -55.71
CA GLY A 21 18.35 -22.32 -55.69
C GLY A 21 19.53 -22.44 -56.66
N LEU A 22 20.41 -21.43 -56.68
CA LEU A 22 21.81 -21.57 -57.10
C LEU A 22 22.65 -20.32 -56.75
N GLN A 23 23.89 -20.60 -56.31
CA GLN A 23 25.15 -19.89 -56.56
C GLN A 23 25.41 -18.47 -56.01
N VAL A 24 26.40 -18.42 -55.11
CA VAL A 24 27.41 -17.34 -55.10
C VAL A 24 28.78 -17.99 -55.33
N LEU A 25 29.43 -17.53 -56.41
CA LEU A 25 30.78 -17.87 -56.86
C LEU A 25 31.85 -17.24 -55.95
N GLY A 26 32.95 -17.97 -55.74
CA GLY A 26 34.14 -17.48 -55.02
C GLY A 26 35.27 -16.98 -55.93
N ARG A 27 36.25 -16.29 -55.32
CA ARG A 27 37.69 -16.20 -55.70
C ARG A 27 38.47 -15.56 -54.53
N LYS A 28 39.19 -16.36 -53.74
CA LYS A 28 40.68 -16.47 -53.61
C LYS A 28 41.45 -15.18 -53.31
N CYS A 29 42.12 -15.13 -52.14
CA CYS A 29 43.60 -15.03 -52.04
C CYS A 29 44.12 -15.33 -50.62
N ARG A 30 45.34 -15.89 -50.57
CA ARG A 30 46.08 -16.42 -49.40
C ARG A 30 46.83 -15.32 -48.63
N GLY A 31 47.17 -15.57 -47.36
CA GLY A 31 48.30 -14.91 -46.68
C GLY A 31 48.18 -14.86 -45.16
N GLN A 32 49.11 -15.48 -44.44
CA GLN A 32 49.23 -15.53 -42.99
C GLN A 32 49.61 -14.17 -42.37
N SER A 33 49.08 -13.86 -41.18
CA SER A 33 49.86 -13.32 -40.05
C SER A 33 48.99 -13.23 -38.78
N THR A 34 49.52 -13.76 -37.69
CA THR A 34 49.03 -13.73 -36.31
C THR A 34 48.75 -12.31 -35.79
N PHE A 35 47.65 -12.09 -35.07
CA PHE A 35 47.63 -11.15 -33.93
C PHE A 35 46.48 -11.49 -32.96
N SER A 36 46.85 -11.73 -31.71
CA SER A 36 45.99 -11.96 -30.54
C SER A 36 45.40 -10.66 -30.00
N GLY A 37 44.12 -10.67 -29.61
CA GLY A 37 43.51 -9.54 -28.89
C GLY A 37 42.07 -9.83 -28.44
N ALA A 38 41.91 -10.31 -27.21
CA ALA A 38 40.62 -10.55 -26.56
C ALA A 38 39.99 -9.25 -25.99
N PRO A 39 38.66 -9.15 -25.84
CA PRO A 39 38.00 -8.00 -25.24
C PRO A 39 38.04 -8.10 -23.70
N ARG A 40 38.88 -7.29 -23.06
CA ARG A 40 39.06 -7.21 -21.59
C ARG A 40 38.20 -6.14 -20.89
N HIS A 41 37.31 -5.45 -21.61
CA HIS A 41 36.68 -4.23 -21.10
C HIS A 41 35.26 -4.36 -20.51
N GLU A 42 34.53 -5.45 -20.76
CA GLU A 42 33.15 -5.61 -20.24
C GLU A 42 33.01 -6.42 -18.95
N LYS A 43 33.97 -7.30 -18.62
CA LYS A 43 33.95 -8.04 -17.34
C LYS A 43 34.32 -7.17 -16.13
N ASN A 44 35.22 -6.21 -16.31
CA ASN A 44 35.73 -5.35 -15.23
C ASN A 44 34.69 -4.38 -14.64
N LEU A 45 33.62 -4.03 -15.37
CA LEU A 45 32.59 -3.09 -14.85
C LEU A 45 31.52 -3.77 -13.98
N LYS A 46 31.27 -5.07 -14.17
CA LYS A 46 30.36 -5.87 -13.33
C LYS A 46 31.03 -6.26 -12.02
N GLU A 47 32.28 -6.73 -12.08
CA GLU A 47 33.05 -7.13 -10.90
C GLU A 47 33.33 -5.94 -9.96
N ARG A 48 33.58 -4.74 -10.49
CA ARG A 48 33.76 -3.52 -9.67
C ARG A 48 32.48 -3.01 -9.01
N LYS A 49 31.31 -3.27 -9.60
CA LYS A 49 30.00 -2.90 -9.00
C LYS A 49 29.57 -3.90 -7.93
N GLU A 50 29.87 -5.19 -8.12
CA GLU A 50 29.62 -6.22 -7.10
C GLU A 50 30.59 -6.07 -5.92
N ALA A 51 31.88 -5.81 -6.15
CA ALA A 51 32.86 -5.58 -5.09
C ALA A 51 32.54 -4.33 -4.24
N GLY A 52 32.11 -3.22 -4.86
CA GLY A 52 31.75 -2.00 -4.13
C GLY A 52 30.41 -2.05 -3.37
N ILE A 53 29.57 -3.06 -3.64
CA ILE A 53 28.35 -3.34 -2.88
C ILE A 53 28.70 -4.30 -1.73
N THR A 54 29.53 -5.31 -1.99
CA THR A 54 30.03 -6.24 -0.95
C THR A 54 30.82 -5.47 0.11
N GLU A 55 31.78 -4.61 -0.25
CA GLU A 55 32.55 -3.80 0.71
C GLU A 55 31.68 -2.85 1.54
N LYS A 56 30.57 -2.32 0.99
CA LYS A 56 29.62 -1.49 1.76
C LYS A 56 28.72 -2.30 2.67
N ILE A 57 28.43 -3.56 2.33
CA ILE A 57 27.70 -4.50 3.21
C ILE A 57 28.63 -4.97 4.33
N THR A 58 29.90 -5.26 4.04
CA THR A 58 30.90 -5.63 5.05
C THR A 58 31.20 -4.48 6.00
N ALA A 59 31.29 -3.24 5.52
CA ALA A 59 31.53 -2.08 6.40
C ALA A 59 30.37 -1.80 7.37
N VAL A 60 29.12 -2.06 6.96
CA VAL A 60 27.94 -1.95 7.85
C VAL A 60 27.87 -3.15 8.81
N GLN A 61 28.33 -4.33 8.39
CA GLN A 61 28.44 -5.52 9.24
C GLN A 61 29.57 -5.40 10.28
N GLU A 62 30.72 -4.81 9.93
CA GLU A 62 31.86 -4.60 10.83
C GLU A 62 31.58 -3.53 11.90
N LEU A 63 30.83 -2.48 11.55
CA LEU A 63 30.37 -1.47 12.51
C LEU A 63 29.39 -2.03 13.56
N ALA A 64 28.71 -3.14 13.27
CA ALA A 64 27.74 -3.77 14.16
C ALA A 64 28.35 -4.83 15.12
N GLN A 65 29.59 -5.25 14.90
CA GLN A 65 30.19 -6.42 15.59
C GLN A 65 31.15 -6.09 16.73
N SER A 66 31.47 -4.82 17.00
CA SER A 66 32.34 -4.46 18.14
C SER A 66 31.57 -4.41 19.46
N PRO A 67 31.87 -5.26 20.47
CA PRO A 67 31.26 -5.20 21.80
C PRO A 67 31.49 -3.86 22.49
N ALA A 68 32.60 -3.19 22.18
CA ALA A 68 32.97 -1.89 22.74
C ALA A 68 32.13 -0.74 22.15
N ALA A 69 31.73 -0.81 20.88
CA ALA A 69 30.84 0.18 20.25
C ALA A 69 29.40 0.06 20.79
N ARG A 70 28.90 -1.18 20.97
CA ARG A 70 27.61 -1.45 21.65
C ARG A 70 27.59 -0.87 23.08
N ARG A 71 28.66 -1.07 23.84
CA ARG A 71 28.77 -0.58 25.23
C ARG A 71 28.82 0.94 25.33
N ARG A 72 29.35 1.63 24.30
CA ARG A 72 29.40 3.09 24.22
C ARG A 72 28.06 3.72 23.82
N MET A 73 27.23 3.01 23.05
CA MET A 73 25.85 3.41 22.74
C MET A 73 24.87 3.19 23.91
N LEU A 74 25.16 2.23 24.80
CA LEU A 74 24.31 1.87 25.94
C LEU A 74 24.40 2.81 27.16
N MET A 75 25.25 3.84 27.12
CA MET A 75 25.50 4.73 28.25
C MET A 75 25.10 6.18 27.95
N LYS A 76 23.84 6.38 27.55
CA LYS A 76 23.12 7.67 27.63
C LYS A 76 21.61 7.38 27.63
N GLY A 77 20.99 7.60 28.79
CA GLY A 77 19.56 7.62 29.13
C GLY A 77 18.52 7.10 28.13
N ASP A 78 17.78 6.09 28.58
CA ASP A 78 16.40 5.71 28.23
C ASP A 78 16.05 5.60 26.75
N HIS A 79 16.22 4.37 26.22
CA HIS A 79 15.40 3.65 25.23
C HIS A 79 16.32 2.64 24.52
N LEU A 80 15.94 1.35 24.47
CA LEU A 80 16.62 0.40 23.60
C LEU A 80 16.64 0.97 22.16
N PRO A 81 17.77 0.94 21.44
CA PRO A 81 17.83 1.49 20.10
C PRO A 81 16.87 0.72 19.19
N PHE A 82 16.10 1.45 18.38
CA PHE A 82 15.21 0.86 17.38
C PHE A 82 15.99 -0.06 16.44
N SER A 83 15.39 -1.20 16.11
CA SER A 83 16.10 -2.27 15.43
C SER A 83 16.67 -1.86 14.07
N ALA A 84 17.89 -2.33 13.81
CA ALA A 84 18.51 -2.23 12.50
C ALA A 84 17.72 -3.00 11.44
N PHE A 85 17.04 -4.11 11.80
CA PHE A 85 16.23 -4.90 10.87
C PHE A 85 15.03 -4.12 10.31
N LEU A 86 14.52 -3.13 11.05
CA LEU A 86 13.40 -2.29 10.64
C LEU A 86 13.83 -0.91 10.13
N THR A 87 15.13 -0.71 9.91
CA THR A 87 15.68 0.54 9.39
C THR A 87 16.21 0.32 7.98
N ASP A 88 15.75 1.11 7.01
CA ASP A 88 16.22 0.97 5.63
C ASP A 88 17.52 1.75 5.34
N THR A 89 18.03 1.58 4.12
CA THR A 89 19.28 2.22 3.65
C THR A 89 19.20 3.75 3.54
N PHE A 90 18.03 4.35 3.78
CA PHE A 90 17.82 5.79 3.80
C PHE A 90 17.62 6.33 5.22
N GLY A 91 17.81 5.47 6.25
CA GLY A 91 17.67 5.84 7.65
C GLY A 91 16.22 5.95 8.12
N ARG A 92 15.24 5.47 7.34
CA ARG A 92 13.83 5.51 7.74
C ARG A 92 13.56 4.37 8.71
N ARG A 93 13.10 4.71 9.92
CA ARG A 93 12.67 3.76 10.96
C ARG A 93 11.22 3.33 10.70
N HIS A 94 10.98 2.04 10.48
CA HIS A 94 9.64 1.54 10.18
C HIS A 94 8.86 1.10 11.43
N SER A 95 8.32 2.08 12.16
CA SER A 95 7.56 1.83 13.40
C SER A 95 6.07 1.49 13.21
N TYR A 96 5.59 1.41 11.97
CA TYR A 96 4.17 1.23 11.65
C TYR A 96 3.93 0.01 10.74
N LEU A 97 3.31 -1.02 11.30
CA LEU A 97 2.90 -2.24 10.60
C LEU A 97 1.42 -2.21 10.21
N ARG A 98 1.11 -2.59 8.97
CA ARG A 98 -0.26 -2.91 8.52
C ARG A 98 -0.41 -4.41 8.35
N ILE A 99 -1.45 -5.00 8.91
CA ILE A 99 -1.73 -6.43 8.79
C ILE A 99 -3.10 -6.59 8.14
N SER A 100 -3.12 -7.19 6.94
CA SER A 100 -4.34 -7.57 6.26
C SER A 100 -4.87 -8.87 6.87
N LEU A 101 -6.05 -8.84 7.47
CA LEU A 101 -6.60 -9.99 8.18
C LEU A 101 -7.36 -10.97 7.28
N THR A 102 -7.82 -10.52 6.12
CA THR A 102 -8.63 -11.31 5.21
C THR A 102 -8.58 -10.70 3.83
N GLU A 103 -8.82 -11.49 2.79
CA GLU A 103 -9.02 -10.98 1.42
C GLU A 103 -10.52 -10.81 1.08
N LYS A 104 -11.41 -11.25 1.96
CA LYS A 104 -12.85 -11.13 1.76
C LYS A 104 -13.31 -9.70 2.09
N CYS A 105 -14.27 -9.20 1.31
CA CYS A 105 -14.94 -7.94 1.57
C CYS A 105 -16.43 -8.08 1.25
N ASN A 106 -17.27 -7.42 2.04
CA ASN A 106 -18.72 -7.33 1.82
C ASN A 106 -19.12 -6.18 0.87
N LEU A 107 -18.15 -5.39 0.38
CA LEU A 107 -18.33 -4.38 -0.67
C LEU A 107 -17.56 -4.76 -1.96
N ARG A 108 -17.79 -4.02 -3.05
CA ARG A 108 -17.16 -4.21 -4.38
C ARG A 108 -16.73 -2.87 -5.02
N CYS A 109 -15.96 -2.08 -4.28
CA CYS A 109 -15.60 -0.71 -4.66
C CYS A 109 -14.85 -0.62 -6.00
N GLN A 110 -15.28 0.30 -6.86
CA GLN A 110 -14.73 0.46 -8.22
C GLN A 110 -13.22 0.72 -8.26
N TYR A 111 -12.67 1.46 -7.30
CA TYR A 111 -11.25 1.77 -7.22
C TYR A 111 -10.39 0.66 -6.60
N CYS A 112 -11.02 -0.37 -6.04
CA CYS A 112 -10.36 -1.40 -5.24
C CYS A 112 -10.25 -2.74 -5.97
N MET A 113 -11.32 -3.15 -6.66
CA MET A 113 -11.40 -4.43 -7.36
C MET A 113 -12.41 -4.41 -8.53
N PRO A 114 -12.29 -5.35 -9.49
CA PRO A 114 -13.30 -5.59 -10.51
C PRO A 114 -14.68 -5.95 -9.91
N GLU A 115 -15.72 -5.84 -10.73
CA GLU A 115 -17.10 -6.10 -10.29
C GLU A 115 -17.34 -7.57 -9.96
N GLU A 116 -16.80 -8.43 -10.81
CA GLU A 116 -16.71 -9.88 -10.67
C GLU A 116 -15.88 -10.32 -9.45
N GLY A 117 -15.14 -9.40 -8.84
CA GLY A 117 -14.24 -9.65 -7.72
C GLY A 117 -12.85 -10.12 -8.16
N VAL A 118 -12.14 -10.77 -7.24
CA VAL A 118 -10.79 -11.29 -7.47
C VAL A 118 -10.71 -12.74 -7.00
N LYS A 119 -9.77 -13.50 -7.57
CA LYS A 119 -9.48 -14.85 -7.08
C LYS A 119 -8.89 -14.76 -5.68
N LEU A 120 -9.55 -15.42 -4.73
CA LEU A 120 -9.13 -15.43 -3.33
C LEU A 120 -8.20 -16.60 -3.04
N THR A 121 -7.27 -16.37 -2.13
CA THR A 121 -6.37 -17.36 -1.56
C THR A 121 -7.18 -18.39 -0.74
N PRO A 122 -6.92 -19.70 -0.89
CA PRO A 122 -7.57 -20.73 -0.08
C PRO A 122 -7.36 -20.48 1.43
N ARG A 123 -8.34 -20.83 2.26
CA ARG A 123 -8.28 -20.58 3.72
C ARG A 123 -7.04 -21.18 4.38
N SER A 124 -6.60 -22.36 3.95
CA SER A 124 -5.39 -23.02 4.46
C SER A 124 -4.11 -22.24 4.16
N GLN A 125 -4.13 -21.35 3.18
CA GLN A 125 -3.01 -20.48 2.80
C GLN A 125 -3.16 -19.06 3.39
N LEU A 126 -4.18 -18.78 4.20
CA LEU A 126 -4.25 -17.50 4.92
C LEU A 126 -3.53 -17.63 6.27
N LEU A 127 -3.06 -16.50 6.80
CA LEU A 127 -2.54 -16.43 8.17
C LEU A 127 -3.65 -16.73 9.18
N THR A 128 -3.37 -17.68 10.06
CA THR A 128 -4.15 -17.95 11.27
C THR A 128 -3.95 -16.83 12.30
N SER A 129 -4.82 -16.78 13.30
CA SER A 129 -4.72 -15.77 14.37
C SER A 129 -3.43 -15.95 15.18
N ALA A 130 -3.03 -17.18 15.47
CA ALA A 130 -1.75 -17.47 16.14
C ALA A 130 -0.55 -16.96 15.32
N GLU A 131 -0.53 -17.19 14.00
CA GLU A 131 0.53 -16.69 13.13
C GLU A 131 0.54 -15.15 13.05
N ILE A 132 -0.63 -14.51 13.04
CA ILE A 132 -0.74 -13.03 13.08
C ILE A 132 -0.13 -12.48 14.37
N ILE A 133 -0.47 -13.07 15.53
CA ILE A 133 0.04 -12.61 16.83
C ILE A 133 1.54 -12.86 16.94
N SER A 134 2.04 -14.02 16.48
CA SER A 134 3.48 -14.34 16.45
C SER A 134 4.27 -13.33 15.62
N LEU A 135 3.82 -13.04 14.39
CA LEU A 135 4.46 -12.03 13.55
C LEU A 135 4.36 -10.63 14.17
N ALA A 136 3.19 -10.24 14.69
CA ALA A 136 3.02 -8.95 15.35
C ALA A 136 3.98 -8.79 16.54
N GLN A 137 4.11 -9.82 17.38
CA GLN A 137 5.04 -9.83 18.50
C GLN A 137 6.48 -9.65 18.04
N LEU A 138 6.90 -10.33 16.98
CA LEU A 138 8.24 -10.17 16.40
C LEU A 138 8.49 -8.71 15.98
N PHE A 139 7.57 -8.12 15.21
CA PHE A 139 7.71 -6.73 14.77
C PHE A 139 7.69 -5.71 15.93
N VAL A 140 6.87 -5.95 16.95
CA VAL A 140 6.77 -5.06 18.12
C VAL A 140 8.06 -5.09 18.95
N LYS A 141 8.65 -6.28 19.16
CA LYS A 141 9.97 -6.42 19.83
C LYS A 141 11.06 -5.60 19.13
N GLU A 142 10.98 -5.47 17.81
CA GLU A 142 11.95 -4.72 17.00
C GLU A 142 11.66 -3.21 16.90
N GLY A 143 10.59 -2.72 17.52
CA GLY A 143 10.28 -1.28 17.62
C GLY A 143 9.04 -0.82 16.86
N VAL A 144 8.21 -1.73 16.31
CA VAL A 144 6.88 -1.35 15.84
C VAL A 144 6.01 -0.92 17.02
N GLU A 145 5.57 0.33 17.01
CA GLU A 145 4.73 0.90 18.06
C GLU A 145 3.26 1.03 17.63
N LYS A 146 2.99 0.87 16.32
CA LYS A 146 1.64 1.00 15.75
C LYS A 146 1.32 -0.15 14.82
N ILE A 147 0.22 -0.84 15.11
CA ILE A 147 -0.37 -1.86 14.23
C ILE A 147 -1.71 -1.35 13.70
N ARG A 148 -1.90 -1.45 12.39
CA ARG A 148 -3.21 -1.26 11.77
C ARG A 148 -3.72 -2.54 11.14
N LEU A 149 -4.89 -2.96 11.59
CA LEU A 149 -5.64 -4.07 11.04
C LEU A 149 -6.47 -3.59 9.86
N THR A 150 -6.35 -4.32 8.76
CA THR A 150 -7.05 -4.08 7.50
C THR A 150 -7.49 -5.42 6.90
N GLY A 151 -7.81 -5.46 5.61
CA GLY A 151 -8.19 -6.66 4.89
C GLY A 151 -8.60 -6.34 3.47
N GLY A 152 -9.49 -7.17 2.92
CA GLY A 152 -10.68 -6.64 2.28
C GLY A 152 -11.47 -5.84 3.31
N GLU A 153 -12.34 -6.48 4.08
CA GLU A 153 -13.00 -5.86 5.23
C GLU A 153 -12.62 -6.60 6.53
N PRO A 154 -11.85 -6.02 7.46
CA PRO A 154 -11.45 -6.71 8.69
C PRO A 154 -12.64 -7.08 9.57
N LEU A 155 -13.71 -6.29 9.61
CA LEU A 155 -14.84 -6.49 10.52
C LEU A 155 -15.83 -7.59 10.08
N ILE A 156 -15.52 -8.35 9.03
CA ILE A 156 -16.22 -9.60 8.72
C ILE A 156 -15.47 -10.84 9.26
N ARG A 157 -14.22 -10.67 9.73
CA ARG A 157 -13.44 -11.76 10.31
C ARG A 157 -14.00 -12.08 11.70
N PRO A 158 -14.44 -13.33 11.98
CA PRO A 158 -15.15 -13.65 13.22
C PRO A 158 -14.37 -13.37 14.51
N ASP A 159 -13.05 -13.59 14.48
CA ASP A 159 -12.13 -13.49 15.62
C ASP A 159 -11.36 -12.15 15.65
N VAL A 160 -11.87 -11.11 14.98
CA VAL A 160 -11.20 -9.78 14.94
C VAL A 160 -11.08 -9.14 16.32
N VAL A 161 -12.08 -9.34 17.19
CA VAL A 161 -12.07 -8.81 18.56
C VAL A 161 -10.99 -9.51 19.39
N ASP A 162 -10.89 -10.84 19.27
CA ASP A 162 -9.88 -11.64 19.96
C ASP A 162 -8.47 -11.26 19.51
N ILE A 163 -8.26 -11.07 18.20
CA ILE A 163 -6.97 -10.59 17.67
C ILE A 163 -6.58 -9.25 18.29
N ILE A 164 -7.52 -8.29 18.39
CA ILE A 164 -7.24 -6.98 19.01
C ILE A 164 -6.88 -7.16 20.49
N ALA A 165 -7.62 -7.99 21.22
CA ALA A 165 -7.36 -8.27 22.63
C ALA A 165 -5.97 -8.89 22.85
N GLU A 166 -5.55 -9.84 22.00
CA GLU A 166 -4.20 -10.41 22.07
C GLU A 166 -3.11 -9.40 21.68
N LEU A 167 -3.32 -8.59 20.65
CA LEU A 167 -2.38 -7.52 20.29
C LEU A 167 -2.19 -6.50 21.41
N ARG A 168 -3.25 -6.18 22.16
CA ARG A 168 -3.19 -5.23 23.27
C ARG A 168 -2.27 -5.68 24.40
N LYS A 169 -2.04 -6.98 24.55
CA LYS A 169 -1.11 -7.58 25.53
C LYS A 169 0.36 -7.44 25.13
N LEU A 170 0.65 -7.05 23.88
CA LEU A 170 2.04 -6.92 23.42
C LEU A 170 2.70 -5.69 24.04
N GLU A 171 3.73 -5.92 24.87
CA GLU A 171 4.55 -4.86 25.44
C GLU A 171 5.26 -4.06 24.33
N GLY A 172 5.24 -2.74 24.43
CA GLY A 172 5.80 -1.83 23.42
C GLY A 172 4.83 -1.40 22.33
N LEU A 173 3.71 -2.11 22.12
CA LEU A 173 2.67 -1.68 21.18
C LEU A 173 1.85 -0.53 21.79
N LYS A 174 1.97 0.66 21.20
CA LYS A 174 1.27 1.87 21.69
C LYS A 174 -0.11 2.02 21.09
N THR A 175 -0.29 1.66 19.82
CA THR A 175 -1.52 1.95 19.09
C THR A 175 -2.00 0.79 18.24
N ILE A 176 -3.24 0.38 18.47
CA ILE A 176 -4.00 -0.52 17.60
C ILE A 176 -5.03 0.30 16.82
N ALA A 177 -5.02 0.16 15.50
CA ALA A 177 -5.95 0.85 14.63
C ALA A 177 -6.67 -0.12 13.70
N VAL A 178 -7.90 0.20 13.31
CA VAL A 178 -8.65 -0.53 12.27
C VAL A 178 -8.99 0.41 11.13
N THR A 179 -8.89 -0.07 9.89
CA THR A 179 -9.54 0.55 8.72
C THR A 179 -10.68 -0.34 8.26
N THR A 180 -11.89 0.20 8.23
CA THR A 180 -13.11 -0.52 7.87
C THR A 180 -13.96 0.31 6.90
N ASN A 181 -14.80 -0.34 6.11
CA ASN A 181 -15.86 0.31 5.36
C ASN A 181 -17.08 0.70 6.21
N GLY A 182 -17.09 0.36 7.50
CA GLY A 182 -18.08 0.83 8.46
C GLY A 182 -19.38 0.03 8.53
N THR A 183 -19.65 -0.88 7.59
CA THR A 183 -20.95 -1.60 7.50
C THR A 183 -21.29 -2.47 8.71
N ASN A 184 -20.28 -3.04 9.37
CA ASN A 184 -20.42 -3.83 10.59
C ASN A 184 -20.02 -3.06 11.87
N LEU A 185 -19.67 -1.78 11.73
CA LEU A 185 -19.02 -1.03 12.80
C LEU A 185 -19.93 -0.88 14.02
N THR A 186 -21.16 -0.39 13.83
CA THR A 186 -22.11 -0.15 14.93
C THR A 186 -22.24 -1.35 15.88
N ARG A 187 -22.36 -2.56 15.31
CA ARG A 187 -22.53 -3.81 16.07
C ARG A 187 -21.29 -4.20 16.87
N LEU A 188 -20.10 -4.03 16.30
CA LEU A 188 -18.84 -4.53 16.89
C LEU A 188 -18.15 -3.48 17.76
N LEU A 189 -18.49 -2.21 17.60
CA LEU A 189 -17.78 -1.09 18.20
C LEU A 189 -17.62 -1.17 19.74
N PRO A 190 -18.65 -1.57 20.53
CA PRO A 190 -18.47 -1.74 21.97
C PRO A 190 -17.41 -2.80 22.32
N SER A 191 -17.45 -3.96 21.65
CA SER A 191 -16.48 -5.04 21.86
C SER A 191 -15.08 -4.66 21.38
N LEU A 192 -14.96 -3.93 20.27
CA LEU A 192 -13.69 -3.41 19.77
C LEU A 192 -13.06 -2.44 20.78
N LYS A 193 -13.87 -1.53 21.35
CA LYS A 193 -13.41 -0.59 22.39
C LYS A 193 -12.94 -1.33 23.64
N ALA A 194 -13.72 -2.30 24.11
CA ALA A 194 -13.38 -3.12 25.28
C ALA A 194 -12.10 -3.95 25.06
N ALA A 195 -11.85 -4.43 23.84
CA ALA A 195 -10.63 -5.14 23.48
C ALA A 195 -9.38 -4.24 23.40
N GLY A 196 -9.54 -2.92 23.48
CA GLY A 196 -8.42 -1.96 23.46
C GLY A 196 -8.13 -1.35 22.08
N LEU A 197 -9.13 -1.24 21.20
CA LEU A 197 -8.98 -0.52 19.93
C LEU A 197 -8.86 1.00 20.14
N ASP A 198 -7.71 1.57 19.78
CA ASP A 198 -7.40 2.99 19.99
C ASP A 198 -7.93 3.89 18.87
N MET A 199 -7.76 3.49 17.60
CA MET A 199 -8.03 4.35 16.45
C MET A 199 -8.91 3.69 15.37
N LEU A 200 -9.84 4.47 14.83
CA LEU A 200 -10.69 4.06 13.71
C LEU A 200 -10.49 4.92 12.47
N ASN A 201 -10.39 4.24 11.33
CA ASN A 201 -10.54 4.84 10.01
C ASN A 201 -11.77 4.20 9.33
N VAL A 202 -12.73 5.02 8.92
CA VAL A 202 -13.89 4.58 8.15
C VAL A 202 -13.74 5.04 6.70
N SER A 203 -13.81 4.13 5.75
CA SER A 203 -13.86 4.48 4.33
C SER A 203 -15.29 4.86 3.94
N LEU A 204 -15.48 6.10 3.49
CA LEU A 204 -16.74 6.64 3.01
C LEU A 204 -16.46 7.59 1.85
N ASP A 205 -16.86 7.17 0.65
CA ASP A 205 -16.50 7.89 -0.59
C ASP A 205 -17.65 8.77 -1.13
N SER A 206 -18.82 8.79 -0.48
CA SER A 206 -19.91 9.70 -0.82
C SER A 206 -20.86 9.87 0.37
N LEU A 207 -21.38 11.08 0.54
CA LEU A 207 -22.45 11.47 1.45
C LEU A 207 -23.84 11.31 0.81
N VAL A 208 -23.90 11.04 -0.49
CA VAL A 208 -25.15 10.79 -1.23
C VAL A 208 -25.38 9.27 -1.33
N PRO A 209 -26.49 8.72 -0.77
CA PRO A 209 -26.74 7.28 -0.74
C PRO A 209 -26.64 6.58 -2.10
N ALA A 210 -27.20 7.19 -3.16
CA ALA A 210 -27.17 6.62 -4.50
C ALA A 210 -25.75 6.54 -5.09
N LYS A 211 -24.93 7.58 -4.87
CA LYS A 211 -23.53 7.59 -5.32
C LYS A 211 -22.67 6.66 -4.48
N PHE A 212 -22.90 6.56 -3.18
CA PHE A 212 -22.29 5.55 -2.32
C PHE A 212 -22.53 4.15 -2.91
N GLU A 213 -23.79 3.80 -3.19
CA GLU A 213 -24.14 2.50 -3.78
C GLU A 213 -23.49 2.29 -5.15
N LEU A 214 -23.39 3.34 -5.98
CA LEU A 214 -22.67 3.28 -7.25
C LEU A 214 -21.18 2.99 -7.07
N ILE A 215 -20.50 3.67 -6.13
CA ILE A 215 -19.06 3.53 -5.90
C ILE A 215 -18.73 2.16 -5.31
N VAL A 216 -19.47 1.71 -4.30
CA VAL A 216 -19.17 0.48 -3.55
C VAL A 216 -19.93 -0.76 -4.03
N ARG A 217 -20.88 -0.56 -4.97
CA ARG A 217 -21.76 -1.57 -5.60
C ARG A 217 -22.64 -2.36 -4.62
N ARG A 218 -22.94 -1.80 -3.45
CA ARG A 218 -23.77 -2.42 -2.40
C ARG A 218 -24.47 -1.35 -1.58
N LYS A 219 -25.65 -1.69 -1.07
CA LYS A 219 -26.38 -0.90 -0.06
C LYS A 219 -25.61 -0.90 1.25
N GLY A 220 -25.77 0.16 2.04
CA GLY A 220 -25.15 0.23 3.37
C GLY A 220 -24.88 1.61 3.92
N PHE A 221 -25.11 2.67 3.13
CA PHE A 221 -24.81 4.05 3.49
C PHE A 221 -25.26 4.43 4.91
N HIS A 222 -26.53 4.21 5.24
CA HIS A 222 -27.08 4.55 6.56
C HIS A 222 -26.40 3.80 7.71
N LYS A 223 -26.03 2.52 7.50
CA LYS A 223 -25.29 1.74 8.51
C LYS A 223 -23.88 2.30 8.75
N VAL A 224 -23.22 2.75 7.69
CA VAL A 224 -21.90 3.38 7.79
C VAL A 224 -21.99 4.70 8.56
N MET A 225 -22.96 5.55 8.23
CA MET A 225 -23.19 6.81 8.93
C MET A 225 -23.56 6.62 10.41
N GLU A 226 -24.41 5.65 10.71
CA GLU A 226 -24.72 5.25 12.09
C GLU A 226 -23.45 4.80 12.83
N GLY A 227 -22.60 4.00 12.20
CA GLY A 227 -21.32 3.57 12.78
C GLY A 227 -20.36 4.73 13.04
N ILE A 228 -20.33 5.73 12.15
CA ILE A 228 -19.55 6.97 12.34
C ILE A 228 -20.06 7.75 13.55
N HIS A 229 -21.37 7.98 13.64
CA HIS A 229 -21.96 8.67 14.79
C HIS A 229 -21.69 7.91 16.09
N LYS A 230 -21.86 6.58 16.09
CA LYS A 230 -21.61 5.77 17.28
C LYS A 230 -20.15 5.78 17.73
N ALA A 231 -19.22 5.82 16.78
CA ALA A 231 -17.79 5.96 17.09
C ALA A 231 -17.46 7.31 17.74
N ILE A 232 -18.08 8.40 17.27
CA ILE A 232 -17.94 9.72 17.91
C ILE A 232 -18.51 9.68 19.33
N GLU A 233 -19.70 9.11 19.53
CA GLU A 233 -20.33 8.97 20.86
C GLU A 233 -19.45 8.18 21.85
N LEU A 234 -18.75 7.14 21.37
CA LEU A 234 -17.83 6.34 22.19
C LEU A 234 -16.43 6.96 22.34
N GLY A 235 -16.28 8.23 21.97
CA GLY A 235 -15.08 9.03 22.23
C GLY A 235 -13.93 8.76 21.27
N TYR A 236 -14.16 8.19 20.09
CA TYR A 236 -13.12 8.13 19.05
C TYR A 236 -12.90 9.53 18.48
N SER A 237 -11.86 10.22 18.95
CA SER A 237 -11.51 11.57 18.51
C SER A 237 -10.00 11.72 18.27
N PRO A 238 -9.56 12.16 17.06
CA PRO A 238 -10.40 12.32 15.87
C PRO A 238 -10.70 10.96 15.25
N LEU A 239 -11.99 10.69 15.01
CA LEU A 239 -12.43 9.63 14.11
C LEU A 239 -12.08 10.03 12.68
N LYS A 240 -11.43 9.13 11.95
CA LYS A 240 -10.92 9.44 10.62
C LYS A 240 -11.84 8.88 9.55
N VAL A 241 -12.22 9.72 8.59
CA VAL A 241 -12.99 9.31 7.41
C VAL A 241 -12.08 9.40 6.20
N ASN A 242 -11.97 8.32 5.43
CA ASN A 242 -11.17 8.29 4.21
C ASN A 242 -12.11 8.34 3.00
N CYS A 243 -11.87 9.28 2.09
CA CYS A 243 -12.62 9.45 0.85
C CYS A 243 -11.63 9.47 -0.33
N VAL A 244 -11.73 8.48 -1.22
CA VAL A 244 -10.99 8.47 -2.49
C VAL A 244 -11.73 9.36 -3.48
N VAL A 245 -11.10 10.45 -3.89
CA VAL A 245 -11.72 11.44 -4.78
C VAL A 245 -11.43 11.07 -6.24
N MET A 246 -12.50 10.93 -7.03
CA MET A 246 -12.45 10.57 -8.44
C MET A 246 -13.33 11.53 -9.26
N ARG A 247 -12.75 12.03 -10.35
CA ARG A 247 -13.43 12.91 -11.30
C ARG A 247 -14.58 12.20 -12.00
N GLY A 248 -15.69 12.91 -12.19
CA GLY A 248 -16.94 12.45 -12.74
C GLY A 248 -17.73 11.54 -11.80
N LEU A 249 -17.40 11.51 -10.50
CA LEU A 249 -18.03 10.57 -9.56
C LEU A 249 -18.40 11.21 -8.22
N ASN A 250 -17.42 11.76 -7.50
CA ASN A 250 -17.64 12.30 -6.16
C ASN A 250 -16.84 13.59 -5.87
N GLU A 251 -16.12 14.15 -6.85
CA GLU A 251 -15.36 15.38 -6.66
C GLU A 251 -16.25 16.58 -6.34
N ASP A 252 -17.52 16.52 -6.70
CA ASP A 252 -18.52 17.54 -6.41
C ASP A 252 -18.92 17.59 -4.93
N GLU A 253 -18.73 16.49 -4.18
CA GLU A 253 -19.04 16.40 -2.75
C GLU A 253 -17.87 16.86 -1.85
N LEU A 254 -16.77 17.34 -2.44
CA LEU A 254 -15.58 17.75 -1.70
C LEU A 254 -15.91 18.76 -0.58
N LEU A 255 -16.72 19.77 -0.91
CA LEU A 255 -17.13 20.81 0.04
C LEU A 255 -18.10 20.26 1.09
N ASP A 256 -18.99 19.34 0.73
CA ASP A 256 -19.92 18.71 1.67
C ASP A 256 -19.16 17.91 2.75
N PHE A 257 -18.11 17.22 2.34
CA PHE A 257 -17.20 16.53 3.26
C PHE A 257 -16.43 17.48 4.17
N VAL A 258 -16.03 18.67 3.69
CA VAL A 258 -15.42 19.69 4.56
C VAL A 258 -16.46 20.22 5.55
N SER A 259 -17.66 20.56 5.10
CA SER A 259 -18.78 21.02 5.95
C SER A 259 -19.16 20.00 7.02
N LEU A 260 -18.99 18.70 6.75
CA LEU A 260 -19.23 17.64 7.75
C LEU A 260 -18.35 17.81 9.01
N THR A 261 -17.17 18.43 8.86
CA THR A 261 -16.21 18.67 9.95
C THR A 261 -16.52 19.92 10.78
N GLU A 262 -17.51 20.73 10.39
CA GLU A 262 -17.89 21.94 11.12
C GLU A 262 -18.28 21.63 12.57
N ARG A 263 -19.17 20.64 12.75
CA ARG A 263 -19.79 20.30 14.04
C ARG A 263 -19.41 18.93 14.57
N LYS A 264 -18.46 18.25 13.93
CA LYS A 264 -18.06 16.89 14.30
C LYS A 264 -16.54 16.82 14.43
N PRO A 265 -16.00 16.14 15.46
CA PRO A 265 -14.56 15.96 15.65
C PRO A 265 -14.00 14.88 14.69
N LEU A 266 -14.21 15.11 13.39
CA LEU A 266 -13.79 14.24 12.31
C LEU A 266 -12.50 14.74 11.69
N GLU A 267 -11.64 13.81 11.29
CA GLU A 267 -10.58 14.07 10.32
C GLU A 267 -10.99 13.45 8.99
N VAL A 268 -11.49 14.27 8.06
CA VAL A 268 -11.83 13.81 6.71
C VAL A 268 -10.59 13.88 5.83
N ARG A 269 -10.14 12.72 5.33
CA ARG A 269 -8.95 12.59 4.50
C ARG A 269 -9.33 12.29 3.05
N PHE A 270 -9.00 13.24 2.18
CA PHE A 270 -9.09 13.08 0.75
C PHE A 270 -7.86 12.35 0.24
N ILE A 271 -8.10 11.26 -0.50
CA ILE A 271 -7.07 10.39 -1.05
C ILE A 271 -7.11 10.52 -2.57
N GLU A 272 -5.95 10.79 -3.17
CA GLU A 272 -5.83 10.76 -4.62
C GLU A 272 -6.12 9.35 -5.15
N TYR A 273 -6.89 9.27 -6.23
CA TYR A 273 -7.07 8.00 -6.94
C TYR A 273 -5.69 7.46 -7.37
N MET A 274 -5.49 6.14 -7.25
CA MET A 274 -4.19 5.48 -7.47
C MET A 274 -4.31 4.29 -8.46
N PRO A 275 -3.25 3.99 -9.23
CA PRO A 275 -3.21 2.85 -10.13
C PRO A 275 -3.03 1.52 -9.39
N PHE A 276 -4.02 0.62 -9.51
CA PHE A 276 -3.94 -0.77 -9.02
C PHE A 276 -4.49 -1.75 -10.04
N ASP A 277 -3.99 -2.98 -10.01
CA ASP A 277 -4.47 -4.05 -10.88
C ASP A 277 -5.98 -4.26 -10.71
N GLY A 278 -6.71 -4.26 -11.83
CA GLY A 278 -8.15 -4.49 -11.88
C GLY A 278 -9.04 -3.27 -11.62
N ASN A 279 -8.50 -2.10 -11.28
CA ASN A 279 -9.33 -0.90 -11.01
C ASN A 279 -9.61 0.00 -12.22
N LYS A 280 -9.15 -0.39 -13.42
CA LYS A 280 -9.30 0.40 -14.66
C LYS A 280 -8.79 1.84 -14.49
N TRP A 281 -7.60 1.98 -13.89
CA TRP A 281 -6.90 3.25 -13.71
C TRP A 281 -6.95 4.13 -14.95
N ASN A 282 -7.29 5.40 -14.76
CA ASN A 282 -7.25 6.43 -15.79
C ASN A 282 -6.86 7.76 -15.16
N PHE A 283 -5.75 8.33 -15.62
CA PHE A 283 -5.26 9.61 -15.11
C PHE A 283 -6.31 10.73 -15.21
N LYS A 284 -7.19 10.72 -16.22
CA LYS A 284 -8.27 11.72 -16.35
C LYS A 284 -9.27 11.69 -15.19
N LYS A 285 -9.36 10.55 -14.48
CA LYS A 285 -10.21 10.40 -13.28
C LYS A 285 -9.54 10.90 -12.01
N MET A 286 -8.24 11.20 -12.04
CA MET A 286 -7.54 11.72 -10.88
C MET A 286 -7.91 13.19 -10.65
N VAL A 287 -8.14 13.54 -9.39
CA VAL A 287 -8.23 14.91 -8.90
C VAL A 287 -7.00 15.12 -8.02
N SER A 288 -6.17 16.10 -8.37
CA SER A 288 -4.90 16.30 -7.67
C SER A 288 -5.12 16.97 -6.31
N TYR A 289 -4.15 16.81 -5.41
CA TYR A 289 -4.07 17.58 -4.17
C TYR A 289 -4.32 19.07 -4.36
N GLN A 290 -3.61 19.70 -5.32
CA GLN A 290 -3.68 21.14 -5.52
C GLN A 290 -5.07 21.55 -5.98
N GLU A 291 -5.66 20.79 -6.90
CA GLU A 291 -7.02 21.04 -7.38
C GLU A 291 -8.08 20.92 -6.27
N MET A 292 -7.97 19.89 -5.43
CA MET A 292 -8.87 19.74 -4.27
C MET A 292 -8.69 20.91 -3.29
N LEU A 293 -7.44 21.28 -2.98
CA LEU A 293 -7.14 22.37 -2.06
C LEU A 293 -7.65 23.72 -2.59
N ASP A 294 -7.44 24.01 -3.87
CA ASP A 294 -7.89 25.25 -4.50
C ASP A 294 -9.42 25.36 -4.49
N ARG A 295 -10.12 24.25 -4.78
CA ARG A 295 -11.58 24.21 -4.71
C ARG A 295 -12.11 24.44 -3.29
N ILE A 296 -11.46 23.88 -2.28
CA ILE A 296 -11.83 24.12 -0.87
C ILE A 296 -11.56 25.58 -0.49
N ARG A 297 -10.43 26.15 -0.92
CA ARG A 297 -10.07 27.55 -0.63
C ARG A 297 -10.98 28.58 -1.29
N GLN A 298 -11.62 28.25 -2.40
CA GLN A 298 -12.64 29.13 -2.99
C GLN A 298 -13.82 29.36 -2.03
N GLN A 299 -14.20 28.34 -1.25
CA GLN A 299 -15.27 28.44 -0.26
C GLN A 299 -14.76 28.88 1.13
N TRP A 300 -13.57 28.43 1.53
CA TRP A 300 -12.94 28.77 2.80
C TRP A 300 -11.51 29.32 2.57
N PRO A 301 -11.37 30.61 2.22
CA PRO A 301 -10.07 31.23 1.94
C PRO A 301 -9.10 31.16 3.13
N ASP A 302 -9.64 31.19 4.36
CA ASP A 302 -8.89 31.16 5.61
C ASP A 302 -8.48 29.73 6.05
N LEU A 303 -8.61 28.72 5.20
CA LEU A 303 -8.17 27.34 5.50
C LEU A 303 -6.67 27.31 5.86
N LYS A 304 -6.35 26.94 7.10
CA LYS A 304 -4.98 26.95 7.62
C LYS A 304 -4.36 25.57 7.63
N PRO A 305 -3.09 25.40 7.21
CA PRO A 305 -2.36 24.16 7.44
C PRO A 305 -2.15 23.95 8.94
N LEU A 306 -2.27 22.70 9.38
CA LEU A 306 -1.87 22.29 10.72
C LEU A 306 -0.43 21.77 10.71
N PRO A 307 0.33 21.91 11.80
CA PRO A 307 1.68 21.38 11.90
C PRO A 307 1.74 19.88 11.57
N ALA A 308 2.70 19.50 10.73
CA ALA A 308 2.94 18.09 10.44
C ALA A 308 3.74 17.46 11.59
N GLU A 309 3.22 16.39 12.18
CA GLU A 309 3.92 15.65 13.23
C GLU A 309 4.68 14.45 12.63
N GLY A 310 6.01 14.54 12.55
CA GLY A 310 6.89 13.41 12.24
C GLY A 310 6.61 12.71 10.89
N THR A 311 6.10 11.46 10.94
CA THR A 311 5.96 10.53 9.79
C THR A 311 4.54 10.49 9.20
N GLU A 312 3.77 11.54 9.43
CA GLU A 312 2.39 11.62 8.97
C GLU A 312 2.24 11.55 7.45
N THR A 313 1.18 10.87 7.03
CA THR A 313 0.89 10.62 5.60
C THR A 313 0.04 11.71 4.98
N SER A 314 -0.77 12.37 5.81
CA SER A 314 -1.74 13.36 5.37
C SER A 314 -1.26 14.77 5.72
N LYS A 315 -1.34 15.68 4.76
CA LYS A 315 -1.20 17.11 5.02
C LYS A 315 -2.50 17.63 5.61
N LYS A 316 -2.49 18.04 6.88
CA LYS A 316 -3.69 18.43 7.61
C LYS A 316 -3.96 19.92 7.48
N PHE A 317 -5.23 20.28 7.41
CA PHE A 317 -5.72 21.64 7.38
C PHE A 317 -6.97 21.75 8.24
N GLN A 318 -7.24 22.95 8.73
CA GLN A 318 -8.44 23.25 9.50
C GLN A 318 -9.06 24.55 9.01
N VAL A 319 -10.38 24.54 8.87
CA VAL A 319 -11.17 25.75 8.67
C VAL A 319 -11.35 26.40 10.05
N PRO A 320 -11.00 27.69 10.23
CA PRO A 320 -11.20 28.36 11.52
C PRO A 320 -12.64 28.23 12.02
N GLY A 321 -12.80 27.85 13.30
CA GLY A 321 -14.10 27.64 13.93
C GLY A 321 -14.70 26.25 13.75
N PHE A 322 -14.15 25.40 12.86
CA PHE A 322 -14.63 24.03 12.70
C PHE A 322 -14.06 23.12 13.80
N GLN A 323 -14.88 22.22 14.33
CA GLN A 323 -14.46 21.26 15.35
C GLN A 323 -13.49 20.20 14.81
N GLY A 324 -13.67 19.78 13.57
CA GLY A 324 -12.86 18.79 12.89
C GLY A 324 -11.79 19.40 12.00
N GLN A 325 -11.18 18.55 11.18
CA GLN A 325 -10.09 18.90 10.29
C GLN A 325 -10.16 18.10 8.99
N VAL A 326 -9.49 18.59 7.96
CA VAL A 326 -9.34 17.89 6.68
C VAL A 326 -7.89 17.50 6.44
N GLY A 327 -7.66 16.42 5.72
CA GLY A 327 -6.33 15.94 5.38
C GLY A 327 -6.22 15.52 3.93
N PHE A 328 -5.03 15.66 3.35
CA PHE A 328 -4.77 15.24 1.98
C PHE A 328 -3.69 14.16 1.94
N ILE A 329 -4.03 12.99 1.38
CA ILE A 329 -3.10 11.89 1.13
C ILE A 329 -2.69 11.98 -0.34
N THR A 330 -1.53 12.59 -0.55
CA THR A 330 -1.00 13.03 -1.85
C THR A 330 -0.12 11.96 -2.51
N SER A 331 -0.64 10.73 -2.59
CA SER A 331 0.13 9.54 -3.00
C SER A 331 0.76 9.65 -4.40
N MET A 332 0.22 10.49 -5.28
CA MET A 332 0.62 10.55 -6.69
C MET A 332 1.23 11.91 -7.05
N SER A 333 0.60 13.02 -6.67
CA SER A 333 1.06 14.36 -7.08
C SER A 333 2.24 14.88 -6.27
N ASP A 334 2.30 14.55 -4.97
CA ASP A 334 3.32 15.05 -4.04
C ASP A 334 3.59 14.03 -2.93
N HIS A 335 4.31 12.98 -3.26
CA HIS A 335 4.43 11.79 -2.42
C HIS A 335 5.16 12.01 -1.08
N PHE A 336 4.81 11.24 -0.07
CA PHE A 336 5.41 11.27 1.29
C PHE A 336 6.45 10.15 1.51
N CYS A 337 7.11 9.66 0.45
CA CYS A 337 8.02 8.51 0.57
C CYS A 337 9.23 8.76 1.48
N GLY A 338 9.72 10.01 1.57
CA GLY A 338 10.87 10.38 2.38
C GLY A 338 10.69 10.13 3.88
N SER A 339 9.45 10.24 4.38
CA SER A 339 9.10 10.01 5.79
C SER A 339 8.35 8.69 6.02
N CYS A 340 8.30 7.79 5.03
CA CYS A 340 7.51 6.57 5.10
C CYS A 340 8.08 5.56 6.11
N ASN A 341 7.34 5.34 7.21
CA ASN A 341 7.65 4.38 8.26
C ASN A 341 6.85 3.06 8.18
N ARG A 342 6.25 2.75 7.02
CA ARG A 342 5.25 1.68 6.90
C ARG A 342 5.80 0.38 6.32
N LEU A 343 5.39 -0.72 6.94
CA LEU A 343 5.49 -2.08 6.43
C LEU A 343 4.10 -2.72 6.38
N ARG A 344 3.94 -3.77 5.56
CA ARG A 344 2.64 -4.40 5.32
C ARG A 344 2.80 -5.91 5.24
N ILE A 345 1.94 -6.63 5.96
CA ILE A 345 1.74 -8.06 5.85
C ILE A 345 0.39 -8.28 5.17
N THR A 346 0.39 -8.98 4.04
CA THR A 346 -0.83 -9.38 3.33
C THR A 346 -1.52 -10.55 4.03
N ALA A 347 -2.77 -10.85 3.68
CA ALA A 347 -3.56 -11.87 4.38
C ALA A 347 -3.03 -13.30 4.15
N ASP A 348 -2.35 -13.52 3.02
CA ASP A 348 -1.59 -14.74 2.72
C ASP A 348 -0.18 -14.74 3.33
N GLY A 349 0.18 -13.70 4.10
CA GLY A 349 1.38 -13.63 4.93
C GLY A 349 2.66 -13.21 4.21
N ASN A 350 2.54 -12.48 3.10
CA ASN A 350 3.67 -11.86 2.45
C ASN A 350 4.00 -10.48 3.05
N LEU A 351 5.28 -10.24 3.30
CA LEU A 351 5.82 -8.94 3.62
C LEU A 351 5.97 -8.10 2.36
N LYS A 352 5.40 -6.89 2.39
CA LYS A 352 5.51 -5.87 1.36
C LYS A 352 6.03 -4.58 1.97
N VAL A 353 7.19 -4.13 1.48
CA VAL A 353 7.86 -2.92 2.02
C VAL A 353 7.37 -1.62 1.38
N CYS A 354 6.65 -1.70 0.26
CA CYS A 354 6.07 -0.54 -0.44
C CYS A 354 4.72 -0.93 -1.04
N LEU A 355 3.71 -0.06 -0.94
CA LEU A 355 2.37 -0.30 -1.51
C LEU A 355 2.41 -0.60 -3.02
N PHE A 356 3.32 0.06 -3.74
CA PHE A 356 3.48 -0.05 -5.19
C PHE A 356 4.65 -0.96 -5.61
N GLY A 357 5.40 -1.52 -4.66
CA GLY A 357 6.50 -2.44 -4.98
C GLY A 357 5.97 -3.83 -5.28
N ASN A 358 6.47 -4.48 -6.33
CA ASN A 358 6.08 -5.84 -6.70
C ASN A 358 6.81 -6.94 -5.92
N SER A 359 7.94 -6.60 -5.28
CA SER A 359 8.71 -7.55 -4.47
C SER A 359 8.00 -7.84 -3.15
N GLU A 360 7.83 -9.13 -2.88
CA GLU A 360 7.16 -9.67 -1.69
C GLU A 360 7.96 -10.88 -1.20
N VAL A 361 7.92 -11.14 0.11
CA VAL A 361 8.55 -12.33 0.72
C VAL A 361 7.55 -12.98 1.66
N SER A 362 7.36 -14.29 1.54
CA SER A 362 6.37 -15.04 2.33
C SER A 362 6.89 -15.32 3.75
N LEU A 363 6.46 -14.54 4.73
CA LEU A 363 6.79 -14.79 6.14
C LEU A 363 5.99 -15.99 6.68
N ARG A 364 4.78 -16.22 6.17
CA ARG A 364 3.95 -17.40 6.50
C ARG A 364 4.69 -18.69 6.20
N ASP A 365 5.26 -18.81 5.01
CA ASP A 365 5.90 -20.07 4.60
C ASP A 365 7.17 -20.32 5.40
N CYS A 366 7.95 -19.28 5.70
CA CYS A 366 9.10 -19.36 6.60
C CYS A 366 8.68 -19.80 8.01
N LEU A 367 7.63 -19.19 8.57
CA LEU A 367 7.11 -19.53 9.90
C LEU A 367 6.63 -20.99 9.95
N ARG A 368 5.91 -21.45 8.92
CA ARG A 368 5.43 -22.84 8.81
C ARG A 368 6.53 -23.86 8.55
N ALA A 369 7.65 -23.43 7.96
CA ALA A 369 8.83 -24.26 7.82
C ALA A 369 9.65 -24.37 9.12
N GLY A 370 9.23 -23.70 10.20
CA GLY A 370 9.90 -23.72 11.50
C GLY A 370 11.07 -22.75 11.62
N ALA A 371 11.10 -21.69 10.79
CA ALA A 371 12.11 -20.65 10.91
C ALA A 371 12.08 -20.01 12.30
N SER A 372 13.26 -19.81 12.87
CA SER A 372 13.46 -19.08 14.13
C SER A 372 13.17 -17.58 13.98
N ASP A 373 12.95 -16.90 15.11
CA ASP A 373 12.78 -15.45 15.15
C ASP A 373 13.95 -14.73 14.46
N GLU A 374 15.20 -15.15 14.70
CA GLU A 374 16.39 -14.55 14.08
C GLU A 374 16.38 -14.71 12.56
N GLU A 375 16.05 -15.91 12.03
CA GLU A 375 15.96 -16.12 10.57
C GLU A 375 14.88 -15.25 9.94
N LEU A 376 13.72 -15.11 10.59
CA LEU A 376 12.66 -14.21 10.14
C LEU A 376 13.16 -12.75 10.13
N LEU A 377 13.89 -12.31 11.16
CA LEU A 377 14.46 -10.96 11.23
C LEU A 377 15.47 -10.69 10.12
N GLN A 378 16.33 -11.66 9.79
CA GLN A 378 17.27 -11.52 8.67
C GLN A 378 16.52 -11.36 7.33
N ILE A 379 15.46 -12.14 7.12
CA ILE A 379 14.61 -12.03 5.92
C ILE A 379 13.92 -10.66 5.86
N ILE A 380 13.35 -10.21 6.99
CA ILE A 380 12.70 -8.90 7.11
C ILE A 380 13.71 -7.78 6.83
N GLY A 381 14.88 -7.81 7.46
CA GLY A 381 15.96 -6.85 7.28
C GLY A 381 16.43 -6.75 5.84
N ALA A 382 16.62 -7.90 5.16
CA ALA A 382 16.97 -7.94 3.75
C ALA A 382 15.87 -7.36 2.83
N ALA A 383 14.60 -7.53 3.19
CA ALA A 383 13.48 -6.92 2.46
C ALA A 383 13.42 -5.40 2.69
N VAL A 384 13.55 -4.97 3.95
CA VAL A 384 13.55 -3.56 4.36
C VAL A 384 14.73 -2.80 3.75
N GLY A 385 15.93 -3.38 3.76
CA GLY A 385 17.12 -2.79 3.14
C GLY A 385 17.01 -2.60 1.62
N ARG A 386 16.13 -3.36 0.94
CA ARG A 386 15.84 -3.19 -0.49
C ARG A 386 14.74 -2.17 -0.79
N LYS A 387 14.13 -1.57 0.23
CA LYS A 387 13.08 -0.56 0.05
C LYS A 387 13.64 0.66 -0.66
N LYS A 388 13.10 0.99 -1.83
CA LYS A 388 13.51 2.16 -2.63
C LYS A 388 13.26 3.48 -1.89
N LYS A 389 14.00 4.53 -2.27
CA LYS A 389 13.82 5.90 -1.75
C LYS A 389 12.38 6.40 -1.94
N GLN A 390 11.83 6.17 -3.12
CA GLN A 390 10.45 6.51 -3.48
C GLN A 390 9.88 5.49 -4.47
N HIS A 391 8.56 5.46 -4.63
CA HIS A 391 7.92 4.67 -5.67
C HIS A 391 8.19 5.29 -7.06
N ALA A 392 7.95 4.52 -8.13
CA ALA A 392 8.05 5.04 -9.48
C ALA A 392 6.98 6.12 -9.74
N GLY A 393 7.15 6.93 -10.79
CA GLY A 393 6.12 7.87 -11.22
C GLY A 393 4.81 7.15 -11.61
N MET A 394 3.69 7.87 -11.56
CA MET A 394 2.34 7.29 -11.71
C MET A 394 2.16 6.43 -12.97
N PHE A 395 2.71 6.88 -14.11
CA PHE A 395 2.62 6.16 -15.38
C PHE A 395 3.38 4.84 -15.35
N ASN A 396 4.55 4.84 -14.71
CA ASN A 396 5.34 3.61 -14.54
C ASN A 396 4.65 2.65 -13.58
N ILE A 397 4.08 3.13 -12.47
CA ILE A 397 3.32 2.28 -11.55
C ILE A 397 2.17 1.59 -12.28
N SER A 398 1.45 2.31 -13.14
CA SER A 398 0.31 1.73 -13.88
C SER A 398 0.68 0.60 -14.85
N GLN A 399 1.96 0.47 -15.21
CA GLN A 399 2.48 -0.60 -16.05
C GLN A 399 3.14 -1.73 -15.25
N MET A 400 3.41 -1.52 -13.97
CA MET A 400 4.01 -2.52 -13.10
C MET A 400 2.95 -3.51 -12.65
N LYS A 401 3.24 -4.81 -12.79
CA LYS A 401 2.41 -5.87 -12.21
C LYS A 401 2.38 -5.72 -10.69
N ASN A 402 1.19 -5.54 -10.11
CA ASN A 402 0.99 -5.47 -8.67
C ASN A 402 -0.25 -6.28 -8.27
N ARG A 403 -0.53 -6.38 -6.98
CA ARG A 403 -1.78 -6.98 -6.50
C ARG A 403 -2.91 -5.94 -6.58
N PRO A 404 -4.17 -6.37 -6.79
CA PRO A 404 -5.35 -5.54 -6.54
C PRO A 404 -5.35 -5.00 -5.10
N MET A 405 -5.96 -3.82 -4.89
CA MET A 405 -5.98 -3.16 -3.58
C MET A 405 -6.54 -4.05 -2.45
N ILE A 406 -7.58 -4.85 -2.76
CA ILE A 406 -8.20 -5.78 -1.81
C ILE A 406 -7.21 -6.84 -1.28
N LEU A 407 -6.26 -7.30 -2.10
CA LEU A 407 -5.32 -8.35 -1.72
C LEU A 407 -4.09 -7.82 -0.97
N ILE A 408 -3.86 -6.51 -1.01
CA ILE A 408 -2.79 -5.87 -0.23
C ILE A 408 -3.30 -5.33 1.10
N GLY A 409 -4.61 -5.28 1.34
CA GLY A 409 -5.13 -4.87 2.64
C GLY A 409 -5.39 -3.38 2.78
N GLY A 410 -5.94 -2.69 1.77
CA GLY A 410 -6.44 -1.31 1.88
C GLY A 410 -5.45 -0.31 2.50
#